data_AF-A0A7C5RB73-F1
#
_entry.id   AF-A0A7C5RB73-F1
#
_cell.length_a   1.000
_cell.length_b   1.000
_cell.length_c   1.000
_cell.angle_alpha   90.00
_cell.angle_beta   90.00
_cell.angle_gamma   90.00
#
_symmetry.space_group_name_H-M   'P 1'
#
loop_
_entity.id
_entity.type
_entity.pdbx_description
1 polymer ?
#
loop_
_entity_poly.entity_id
_entity_poly.type
_entity_poly.pdbx_seq_one_letter_code
_entity_poly.pdbx_strand_id
1 'polypeptide(L)'
;MEATPATERRRYFRLEPSQEGKPQAVLELGNRDYEVEIVNLSPGGLLCYVHDPLIPLDVDQYIPKVIIRHRDRPPLVYAGHVLRLQHDPQKNQRFCAIEFVQFEGKHLQRGSRPVRPFESTDRDREFLDRLKRYPALAPGLPLEKEFEIREGVFREFVKESLALPLEERWYFYEVIEEMKRREPDWPRGLEAEFLRLCRGEVRSEFVAGNKMKPRFRSWLRKIWPF
;
A
#
# COMPACT_ATOMS: atom_id res chain seq x y z
N MET A 1 16.22 32.21 -10.31
CA MET A 1 15.13 31.94 -9.37
C MET A 1 14.97 30.44 -9.30
N GLU A 2 15.56 29.81 -8.29
CA GLU A 2 15.41 28.37 -8.07
C GLU A 2 13.97 28.11 -7.63
N ALA A 3 13.26 27.25 -8.37
CA ALA A 3 11.94 26.80 -7.98
C ALA A 3 12.05 26.10 -6.63
N THR A 4 11.37 26.62 -5.61
CA THR A 4 11.21 25.95 -4.32
C THR A 4 10.72 24.53 -4.60
N PRO A 5 11.43 23.47 -4.16
CA PRO A 5 10.99 22.11 -4.43
C PRO A 5 9.59 21.95 -3.86
N ALA A 6 8.65 21.51 -4.70
CA ALA A 6 7.29 21.22 -4.26
C ALA A 6 7.38 20.28 -3.05
N THR A 7 7.02 20.78 -1.87
CA THR A 7 7.02 19.98 -0.63
C THR A 7 6.26 18.68 -0.90
N GLU A 8 6.95 17.54 -0.78
CA GLU A 8 6.38 16.21 -0.96
C GLU A 8 5.21 16.03 0.03
N ARG A 9 3.96 16.09 -0.47
CA ARG A 9 2.74 15.96 0.35
C ARG A 9 2.29 14.51 0.53
N ARG A 10 2.94 13.57 -0.15
CA ARG A 10 2.51 12.17 -0.25
C ARG A 10 2.98 11.38 0.96
N ARG A 11 2.10 10.54 1.53
CA ARG A 11 2.36 9.80 2.77
C ARG A 11 3.03 8.44 2.56
N TYR A 12 2.73 7.82 1.41
CA TYR A 12 3.24 6.53 0.98
C TYR A 12 3.92 6.69 -0.38
N PHE A 13 4.98 5.92 -0.59
CA PHE A 13 5.52 5.71 -1.92
C PHE A 13 4.47 5.00 -2.81
N ARG A 14 4.46 5.29 -4.10
CA ARG A 14 3.50 4.70 -5.04
C ARG A 14 4.22 3.67 -5.89
N LEU A 15 3.75 2.44 -5.84
CA LEU A 15 4.28 1.39 -6.69
C LEU A 15 3.64 1.53 -8.07
N GLU A 16 4.50 1.55 -9.09
CA GLU A 16 4.12 1.54 -10.50
C GLU A 16 4.34 0.11 -10.99
N PRO A 17 3.29 -0.72 -11.04
CA PRO A 17 3.47 -2.12 -11.42
C PRO A 17 4.01 -2.24 -12.85
N SER A 18 5.03 -3.10 -13.03
CA SER A 18 5.54 -3.49 -14.34
C SER A 18 4.43 -4.11 -15.20
N GLN A 19 4.56 -4.02 -16.54
CA GLN A 19 3.56 -4.62 -17.44
C GLN A 19 3.44 -6.13 -17.25
N GLU A 20 4.54 -6.83 -16.94
CA GLU A 20 4.52 -8.23 -16.54
C GLU A 20 4.08 -8.34 -15.07
N GLY A 21 3.02 -9.13 -14.80
CA GLY A 21 2.52 -9.40 -13.45
C GLY A 21 1.67 -8.28 -12.83
N LYS A 22 1.19 -7.33 -13.63
CA LYS A 22 0.38 -6.19 -13.18
C LYS A 22 -0.87 -6.66 -12.40
N PRO A 23 -1.07 -6.21 -11.15
CA PRO A 23 -2.28 -6.52 -10.41
C PRO A 23 -3.52 -5.95 -11.11
N GLN A 24 -4.63 -6.69 -11.01
CA GLN A 24 -5.93 -6.27 -11.53
C GLN A 24 -6.74 -5.63 -10.41
N ALA A 25 -7.51 -4.59 -10.73
CA ALA A 25 -8.45 -3.98 -9.79
C ALA A 25 -9.89 -4.15 -10.30
N VAL A 26 -10.80 -4.51 -9.39
CA VAL A 26 -12.24 -4.60 -9.64
C VAL A 26 -12.97 -3.65 -8.68
N LEU A 27 -13.87 -2.84 -9.21
CA LEU A 27 -14.77 -1.98 -8.45
C LEU A 27 -16.17 -2.61 -8.43
N GLU A 28 -16.68 -2.95 -7.25
CA GLU A 28 -18.07 -3.44 -7.09
C GLU A 28 -18.97 -2.21 -6.86
N LEU A 29 -19.83 -1.93 -7.84
CA LEU A 29 -20.77 -0.80 -7.80
C LEU A 29 -22.20 -1.34 -7.99
N GLY A 30 -22.97 -1.33 -6.91
CA GLY A 30 -24.29 -1.95 -6.89
C GLY A 30 -24.18 -3.47 -7.09
N ASN A 31 -24.79 -3.99 -8.15
CA ASN A 31 -24.77 -5.42 -8.50
C ASN A 31 -23.85 -5.73 -9.69
N ARG A 32 -22.86 -4.87 -9.96
CA ARG A 32 -21.95 -5.01 -11.10
C ARG A 32 -20.50 -4.85 -10.67
N ASP A 33 -19.66 -5.67 -11.30
CA ASP A 33 -18.21 -5.65 -11.16
C ASP A 33 -17.61 -4.96 -12.37
N TYR A 34 -16.72 -4.01 -12.12
CA TYR A 34 -16.07 -3.22 -13.14
C TYR A 34 -14.55 -3.34 -13.04
N GLU A 35 -13.92 -3.89 -14.06
CA GLU A 35 -12.47 -3.97 -14.13
C GLU A 35 -11.85 -2.62 -14.48
N VAL A 36 -10.79 -2.25 -13.75
CA VAL A 36 -10.02 -1.01 -13.97
C VAL A 36 -8.53 -1.31 -14.02
N GLU A 37 -7.81 -0.53 -14.82
CA GLU A 37 -6.38 -0.73 -15.01
C GLU A 37 -5.59 0.07 -13.97
N ILE A 38 -4.80 -0.60 -13.13
CA ILE A 38 -4.01 0.05 -12.08
C ILE A 38 -2.87 0.88 -12.70
N VAL A 39 -2.76 2.15 -12.33
CA VAL A 39 -1.62 3.02 -12.70
C VAL A 39 -0.59 3.04 -11.59
N ASN A 40 -1.05 3.24 -10.35
CA ASN A 40 -0.24 3.04 -9.17
C ASN A 40 -1.08 2.70 -7.96
N LEU A 41 -0.43 2.07 -6.98
CA LEU A 41 -1.07 1.55 -5.78
C LEU A 41 -0.24 1.89 -4.54
N SER A 42 -0.93 2.15 -3.43
CA SER A 42 -0.36 2.37 -2.11
C SER A 42 -1.35 1.92 -1.03
N PRO A 43 -0.97 1.80 0.24
CA PRO A 43 -1.92 1.50 1.32
C PRO A 43 -3.01 2.55 1.48
N GLY A 44 -2.77 3.78 1.03
CA GLY A 44 -3.75 4.88 1.11
C GLY A 44 -4.72 4.94 -0.07
N GLY A 45 -4.51 4.18 -1.14
CA GLY A 45 -5.38 4.27 -2.30
C GLY A 45 -4.77 3.79 -3.60
N LEU A 46 -5.62 3.83 -4.62
CA LEU A 46 -5.41 3.38 -5.98
C LEU A 46 -5.54 4.55 -6.96
N LEU A 47 -4.68 4.57 -7.97
CA LEU A 47 -4.88 5.36 -9.17
C LEU A 47 -5.10 4.40 -10.34
N CYS A 48 -6.15 4.58 -11.12
CA CYS A 48 -6.48 3.68 -12.22
C CYS A 48 -6.98 4.40 -13.48
N TYR A 49 -6.85 3.72 -14.63
CA TYR A 49 -7.59 4.04 -15.85
C TYR A 49 -8.91 3.27 -15.87
N VAL A 50 -9.95 3.99 -16.25
CA VAL A 50 -11.31 3.49 -16.44
C VAL A 50 -11.58 3.59 -17.94
N HIS A 51 -11.51 2.44 -18.61
CA HIS A 51 -11.69 2.32 -20.06
C HIS A 51 -13.15 2.31 -20.48
N ASP A 52 -14.03 1.75 -19.65
CA ASP A 52 -15.45 1.73 -19.92
C ASP A 52 -16.10 3.08 -19.51
N PRO A 53 -16.64 3.85 -20.47
CA PRO A 53 -17.31 5.13 -20.17
C PRO A 53 -18.64 4.94 -19.42
N LEU A 54 -19.23 3.74 -19.44
CA LEU A 54 -20.51 3.44 -18.80
C LEU A 54 -20.40 3.19 -17.30
N ILE A 55 -19.18 3.05 -16.76
CA ILE A 55 -18.97 2.91 -15.32
C ILE A 55 -19.45 4.20 -14.64
N PRO A 56 -20.47 4.14 -13.77
CA PRO A 56 -21.04 5.33 -13.13
C PRO A 56 -20.14 5.74 -11.96
N LEU A 57 -19.07 6.48 -12.28
CA LEU A 57 -18.10 7.02 -11.34
C LEU A 57 -18.23 8.54 -11.27
N ASP A 58 -18.46 9.05 -10.06
CA ASP A 58 -18.50 10.47 -9.73
C ASP A 58 -17.49 10.80 -8.63
N VAL A 59 -17.06 12.06 -8.56
CA VAL A 59 -16.22 12.56 -7.46
C VAL A 59 -16.99 12.46 -6.15
N ASP A 60 -16.29 12.12 -5.07
CA ASP A 60 -16.78 11.85 -3.72
C ASP A 60 -17.65 10.58 -3.57
N GLN A 61 -17.88 9.84 -4.66
CA GLN A 61 -18.63 8.59 -4.62
C GLN A 61 -17.94 7.55 -3.74
N TYR A 62 -18.73 6.92 -2.88
CA TYR A 62 -18.32 5.75 -2.11
C TYR A 62 -18.39 4.49 -2.97
N ILE A 63 -17.30 3.73 -2.98
CA ILE A 63 -17.18 2.42 -3.60
C ILE A 63 -17.17 1.40 -2.46
N PRO A 64 -18.24 0.60 -2.28
CA PRO A 64 -18.33 -0.35 -1.20
C PRO A 64 -17.19 -1.36 -1.17
N LYS A 65 -16.70 -1.75 -2.36
CA LYS A 65 -15.69 -2.78 -2.49
C LYS A 65 -14.76 -2.52 -3.68
N VAL A 66 -13.47 -2.47 -3.39
CA VAL A 66 -12.36 -2.39 -4.33
C VAL A 66 -11.52 -3.63 -4.10
N ILE A 67 -11.50 -4.53 -5.08
CA ILE A 67 -10.78 -5.79 -5.00
C ILE A 67 -9.49 -5.67 -5.80
N ILE A 68 -8.34 -5.87 -5.17
CA ILE A 68 -7.04 -5.94 -5.83
C ILE A 68 -6.63 -7.41 -5.94
N ARG A 69 -6.50 -7.91 -7.16
CA ARG A 69 -6.10 -9.29 -7.47
C ARG A 69 -4.66 -9.32 -7.94
N HIS A 70 -3.87 -10.16 -7.28
CA HIS A 70 -2.52 -10.52 -7.71
C HIS A 70 -2.53 -11.96 -8.22
N ARG A 71 -1.60 -12.30 -9.12
CA ARG A 71 -1.50 -13.64 -9.69
C ARG A 71 -1.24 -14.71 -8.61
N ASP A 72 -0.39 -14.38 -7.65
CA ASP A 72 0.23 -15.35 -6.75
C ASP A 72 -0.19 -15.16 -5.28
N ARG A 73 -1.22 -14.35 -5.00
CA ARG A 73 -1.62 -13.98 -3.63
C ARG A 73 -3.13 -13.85 -3.48
N PRO A 74 -3.69 -14.06 -2.27
CA PRO A 74 -5.11 -13.82 -2.01
C PRO A 74 -5.52 -12.38 -2.38
N PRO A 75 -6.74 -12.18 -2.89
CA PRO A 75 -7.22 -10.86 -3.24
C PRO A 75 -7.35 -9.97 -1.99
N LEU A 76 -7.00 -8.70 -2.16
CA LEU A 76 -7.25 -7.68 -1.13
C LEU A 76 -8.57 -7.01 -1.38
N VAL A 77 -9.25 -6.65 -0.31
CA VAL A 77 -10.55 -6.00 -0.37
C VAL A 77 -10.51 -4.74 0.48
N TYR A 78 -10.81 -3.60 -0.14
CA TYR A 78 -10.94 -2.30 0.50
C TYR A 78 -12.32 -1.73 0.21
N ALA A 79 -12.76 -0.73 0.96
CA ALA A 79 -13.73 0.24 0.44
C ALA A 79 -12.97 1.45 -0.10
N GLY A 80 -13.62 2.31 -0.88
CA GLY A 80 -12.98 3.48 -1.47
C GLY A 80 -13.86 4.72 -1.54
N HIS A 81 -13.25 5.89 -1.62
CA HIS A 81 -13.89 7.11 -2.08
C HIS A 81 -13.17 7.66 -3.30
N VAL A 82 -13.93 8.03 -4.32
CA VAL A 82 -13.38 8.68 -5.51
C VAL A 82 -12.96 10.10 -5.14
N LEU A 83 -11.66 10.37 -5.14
CA LEU A 83 -11.13 11.71 -4.88
C LEU A 83 -11.06 12.58 -6.12
N ARG A 84 -10.84 11.97 -7.29
CA ARG A 84 -10.64 12.69 -8.54
C ARG A 84 -11.01 11.82 -9.72
N LEU A 85 -11.73 12.43 -10.66
CA LEU A 85 -11.99 11.91 -11.99
C LEU A 85 -11.48 12.92 -13.01
N GLN A 86 -10.67 12.50 -13.97
CA GLN A 86 -10.17 13.36 -15.05
C GLN A 86 -10.31 12.64 -16.38
N HIS A 87 -10.96 13.25 -17.36
CA HIS A 87 -11.08 12.67 -18.68
C HIS A 87 -9.79 12.88 -19.48
N ASP A 88 -9.34 11.83 -20.17
CA ASP A 88 -8.28 11.87 -21.18
C ASP A 88 -8.94 11.76 -22.57
N PRO A 89 -9.18 12.89 -23.24
CA PRO A 89 -9.89 12.90 -24.52
C PRO A 89 -9.09 12.25 -25.66
N GLN A 90 -7.76 12.12 -25.54
CA GLN A 90 -6.94 11.52 -26.59
C GLN A 90 -7.05 9.99 -26.59
N LYS A 91 -7.18 9.40 -25.41
CA LYS A 91 -7.27 7.95 -25.22
C LYS A 91 -8.69 7.45 -24.95
N ASN A 92 -9.67 8.36 -24.93
CA ASN A 92 -11.07 8.07 -24.61
C ASN A 92 -11.24 7.27 -23.31
N GLN A 93 -10.48 7.64 -22.28
CA GLN A 93 -10.47 6.96 -20.97
C GLN A 93 -10.63 7.98 -19.84
N ARG A 94 -10.93 7.51 -18.63
CA ARG A 94 -10.97 8.36 -17.44
C ARG A 94 -9.88 7.93 -16.46
N PHE A 95 -9.18 8.91 -15.91
CA PHE A 95 -8.26 8.73 -14.82
C PHE A 95 -9.00 8.89 -13.50
N CYS A 96 -8.97 7.86 -12.65
CA CYS A 96 -9.69 7.83 -11.39
C CYS A 96 -8.71 7.63 -10.23
N ALA A 97 -8.74 8.55 -9.25
CA ALA A 97 -8.03 8.40 -7.99
C ALA A 97 -9.02 8.00 -6.91
N ILE A 98 -8.76 6.87 -6.24
CA ILE A 98 -9.59 6.32 -5.18
C ILE A 98 -8.75 6.29 -3.91
N GLU A 99 -9.22 6.96 -2.86
CA GLU A 99 -8.69 6.81 -1.51
C GLU A 99 -9.33 5.59 -0.86
N PHE A 100 -8.51 4.70 -0.29
CA PHE A 100 -9.05 3.55 0.43
C PHE A 100 -9.63 4.00 1.77
N VAL A 101 -10.84 3.53 2.06
CA VAL A 101 -11.54 3.79 3.30
C VAL A 101 -12.04 2.50 3.95
N GLN A 102 -12.52 2.66 5.17
CA GLN A 102 -13.20 1.68 6.00
C GLN A 102 -14.14 0.72 5.24
N PHE A 103 -13.88 -0.58 5.35
CA PHE A 103 -14.87 -1.64 5.12
C PHE A 103 -15.49 -2.05 6.50
N GLU A 104 -16.81 -2.20 6.59
CA GLU A 104 -17.54 -2.79 7.73
C GLU A 104 -17.26 -2.24 9.17
N GLY A 105 -17.34 -0.92 9.40
CA GLY A 105 -17.64 -0.38 10.75
C GLY A 105 -16.51 -0.19 11.79
N LYS A 106 -15.23 -0.29 11.45
CA LYS A 106 -14.07 0.00 12.34
C LYS A 106 -13.48 1.42 12.20
N HIS A 107 -14.07 2.46 12.80
CA HIS A 107 -13.74 3.87 12.54
C HIS A 107 -12.26 4.22 12.26
N LEU A 108 -12.02 4.90 11.13
CA LEU A 108 -10.79 5.63 10.83
C LEU A 108 -10.71 6.90 11.69
N GLN A 109 -9.64 7.08 12.47
CA GLN A 109 -9.33 8.39 13.02
C GLN A 109 -8.46 9.16 12.01
N ARG A 110 -8.95 10.31 11.54
CA ARG A 110 -8.13 11.31 10.85
C ARG A 110 -6.99 11.74 11.77
N GLY A 111 -5.81 11.22 11.50
CA GLY A 111 -4.62 11.41 12.33
C GLY A 111 -3.39 11.49 11.46
N SER A 112 -3.33 12.50 10.60
CA SER A 112 -2.16 12.82 9.79
C SER A 112 -0.96 13.09 10.70
N ARG A 113 -0.06 12.11 10.84
CA ARG A 113 1.32 12.42 11.20
C ARG A 113 2.06 12.78 9.90
N PRO A 114 2.62 13.99 9.78
CA PRO A 114 3.41 14.34 8.61
C PRO A 114 4.56 13.34 8.44
N VAL A 115 4.96 13.11 7.18
CA VAL A 115 6.17 12.36 6.85
C VAL A 115 7.31 13.01 7.62
N ARG A 116 7.83 12.31 8.64
CA ARG A 116 9.05 12.76 9.30
C ARG A 116 10.19 12.68 8.29
N PRO A 117 11.14 13.63 8.33
CA PRO A 117 12.36 13.50 7.55
C PRO A 117 12.96 12.11 7.75
N PHE A 118 13.32 11.45 6.66
CA PHE A 118 13.98 10.16 6.72
C PHE A 118 15.36 10.34 7.37
N GLU A 119 15.52 9.78 8.56
CA GLU A 119 16.81 9.69 9.26
C GLU A 119 17.27 8.23 9.20
N SER A 120 18.49 8.01 8.70
CA SER A 120 19.08 6.68 8.65
C SER A 120 19.50 6.23 10.05
N THR A 121 19.31 4.94 10.33
CA THR A 121 19.75 4.29 11.57
C THR A 121 20.79 3.23 11.26
N ASP A 122 21.64 2.88 12.23
CA ASP A 122 22.65 1.82 12.06
C ASP A 122 22.05 0.47 11.64
N ARG A 123 20.79 0.21 12.01
CA ARG A 123 20.04 -1.00 11.63
C ARG A 123 19.60 -1.03 10.16
N ASP A 124 19.57 0.11 9.47
CA ASP A 124 19.14 0.15 8.08
C ASP A 124 20.04 -0.66 7.17
N ARG A 125 21.36 -0.56 7.41
CA ARG A 125 22.35 -1.32 6.64
C ARG A 125 22.09 -2.83 6.78
N GLU A 126 21.74 -3.31 7.97
CA GLU A 126 21.40 -4.72 8.18
C GLU A 126 20.22 -5.17 7.32
N PHE A 127 19.16 -4.37 7.24
CA PHE A 127 17.99 -4.68 6.40
C PHE A 127 18.34 -4.68 4.91
N LEU A 128 19.09 -3.67 4.44
CA LEU A 128 19.49 -3.60 3.03
C LEU A 128 20.45 -4.73 2.66
N ASP A 129 21.37 -5.09 3.55
CA ASP A 129 22.31 -6.20 3.33
C ASP A 129 21.57 -7.53 3.29
N ARG A 130 20.59 -7.77 4.18
CA ARG A 130 19.71 -8.96 4.13
C ARG A 130 18.98 -9.06 2.79
N LEU A 131 18.45 -7.94 2.29
CA LEU A 131 17.75 -7.90 0.98
C LEU A 131 18.70 -8.23 -0.19
N LYS A 132 19.93 -7.71 -0.15
CA LYS A 132 20.97 -7.92 -1.17
C LYS A 132 21.56 -9.33 -1.21
N ARG A 133 21.35 -10.17 -0.18
CA ARG A 133 21.79 -11.58 -0.19
C ARG A 133 21.08 -12.40 -1.27
N TYR A 134 19.87 -11.99 -1.65
CA TYR A 134 19.10 -12.65 -2.69
C TYR A 134 19.43 -12.05 -4.07
N PRO A 135 19.38 -12.82 -5.16
CA PRO A 135 19.52 -12.28 -6.51
C PRO A 135 18.41 -11.27 -6.85
N ALA A 136 18.70 -10.33 -7.75
CA ALA A 136 17.71 -9.42 -8.31
C ALA A 136 16.64 -10.17 -9.14
N LEU A 137 15.42 -9.61 -9.18
CA LEU A 137 14.33 -10.11 -10.03
C LEU A 137 14.46 -9.51 -11.42
N ALA A 138 15.40 -10.03 -12.21
CA ALA A 138 15.67 -9.56 -13.57
C ALA A 138 14.56 -10.00 -14.56
N PRO A 139 14.26 -9.18 -15.59
CA PRO A 139 13.35 -9.57 -16.66
C PRO A 139 13.79 -10.88 -17.34
N GLY A 140 12.83 -11.76 -17.65
CA GLY A 140 13.09 -13.03 -18.34
C GLY A 140 13.63 -14.16 -17.46
N LEU A 141 13.61 -14.01 -16.13
CA LEU A 141 13.87 -15.13 -15.23
C LEU A 141 12.82 -16.24 -15.42
N PRO A 142 13.23 -17.53 -15.38
CA PRO A 142 12.28 -18.62 -15.31
C PRO A 142 11.36 -18.47 -14.09
N LEU A 143 10.06 -18.73 -14.29
CA LEU A 143 9.03 -18.54 -13.28
C LEU A 143 9.36 -19.26 -11.95
N GLU A 144 9.87 -20.48 -12.03
CA GLU A 144 10.28 -21.28 -10.86
C GLU A 144 11.36 -20.58 -10.03
N LYS A 145 12.36 -20.00 -10.70
CA LYS A 145 13.46 -19.29 -10.06
C LYS A 145 13.00 -17.96 -9.46
N GLU A 146 12.09 -17.28 -10.15
CA GLU A 146 11.43 -16.08 -9.61
C GLU A 146 10.66 -16.41 -8.33
N PHE A 147 9.87 -17.49 -8.31
CA PHE A 147 9.18 -17.95 -7.11
C PHE A 147 10.16 -18.29 -5.98
N GLU A 148 11.23 -19.02 -6.26
CA GLU A 148 12.25 -19.38 -5.26
C GLU A 148 12.86 -18.13 -4.60
N ILE A 149 13.25 -17.13 -5.41
CA ILE A 149 13.81 -15.87 -4.91
C ILE A 149 12.78 -15.13 -4.04
N ARG A 150 11.52 -15.01 -4.53
CA ARG A 150 10.43 -14.34 -3.80
C ARG A 150 10.16 -15.02 -2.46
N GLU A 151 10.04 -16.34 -2.43
CA GLU A 151 9.83 -17.08 -1.18
C GLU A 151 11.01 -16.94 -0.21
N GLY A 152 12.23 -16.95 -0.74
CA GLY A 152 13.44 -16.75 0.05
C GLY A 152 13.44 -15.40 0.74
N VAL A 153 13.25 -14.33 -0.02
CA VAL A 153 13.25 -12.97 0.53
C VAL A 153 12.05 -12.73 1.46
N PHE A 154 10.87 -13.27 1.17
CA PHE A 154 9.71 -13.09 2.06
C PHE A 154 9.87 -13.81 3.40
N ARG A 155 10.50 -14.99 3.39
CA ARG A 155 10.86 -15.69 4.62
C ARG A 155 11.85 -14.89 5.45
N GLU A 156 12.84 -14.28 4.80
CA GLU A 156 13.83 -13.44 5.47
C GLU A 156 13.16 -12.29 6.24
N PHE A 157 12.14 -11.64 5.66
CA PHE A 157 11.46 -10.47 6.26
C PHE A 157 10.13 -10.77 6.97
N VAL A 158 9.86 -12.05 7.29
CA VAL A 158 8.59 -12.44 7.90
C VAL A 158 8.37 -11.81 9.28
N LYS A 159 9.44 -11.60 10.05
CA LYS A 159 9.34 -11.02 11.40
C LYS A 159 8.89 -9.56 11.33
N GLU A 160 9.47 -8.79 10.43
CA GLU A 160 9.12 -7.39 10.20
C GLU A 160 7.69 -7.30 9.64
N SER A 161 7.32 -8.17 8.70
CA SER A 161 5.98 -8.19 8.12
C SER A 161 4.88 -8.52 9.14
N LEU A 162 5.15 -9.43 10.08
CA LEU A 162 4.21 -9.80 11.14
C LEU A 162 3.96 -8.66 12.13
N ALA A 163 4.91 -7.74 12.30
CA ALA A 163 4.76 -6.56 13.15
C ALA A 163 3.89 -5.46 12.51
N LEU A 164 3.65 -5.52 11.20
CA LEU A 164 2.85 -4.55 10.47
C LEU A 164 1.34 -4.87 10.54
N PRO A 165 0.48 -3.83 10.47
CA PRO A 165 -0.94 -4.00 10.16
C PRO A 165 -1.14 -4.77 8.85
N LEU A 166 -2.31 -5.41 8.70
CA LEU A 166 -2.59 -6.28 7.56
C LEU A 166 -2.39 -5.57 6.21
N GLU A 167 -2.84 -4.32 6.12
CA GLU A 167 -2.79 -3.50 4.92
C GLU A 167 -1.34 -3.13 4.55
N GLU A 168 -0.51 -2.82 5.55
CA GLU A 168 0.91 -2.53 5.34
C GLU A 168 1.73 -3.80 5.10
N ARG A 169 1.31 -4.96 5.63
CA ARG A 169 2.00 -6.24 5.44
C ARG A 169 2.03 -6.64 3.97
N TRP A 170 0.89 -6.55 3.30
CA TRP A 170 0.84 -6.82 1.85
C TRP A 170 1.73 -5.83 1.10
N TYR A 171 1.60 -4.53 1.39
CA TYR A 171 2.36 -3.49 0.72
C TYR A 171 3.86 -3.65 0.92
N PHE A 172 4.28 -4.14 2.08
CA PHE A 172 5.69 -4.42 2.35
C PHE A 172 6.28 -5.47 1.42
N TYR A 173 5.54 -6.53 1.12
CA TYR A 173 6.00 -7.53 0.15
C TYR A 173 6.08 -6.97 -1.27
N GLU A 174 5.19 -6.05 -1.64
CA GLU A 174 5.28 -5.37 -2.94
C GLU A 174 6.49 -4.41 -3.01
N VAL A 175 6.77 -3.69 -1.92
CA VAL A 175 7.97 -2.84 -1.80
C VAL A 175 9.25 -3.69 -1.90
N ILE A 176 9.30 -4.86 -1.26
CA ILE A 176 10.42 -5.80 -1.37
C ILE A 176 10.60 -6.25 -2.82
N GLU A 177 9.54 -6.71 -3.49
CA GLU A 177 9.63 -7.13 -4.89
C GLU A 177 10.11 -6.00 -5.80
N GLU A 178 9.57 -4.79 -5.63
CA GLU A 178 9.97 -3.65 -6.44
C GLU A 178 11.43 -3.26 -6.21
N MET A 179 11.92 -3.34 -4.96
CA MET A 179 13.34 -3.18 -4.67
C MET A 179 14.17 -4.23 -5.41
N LYS A 180 13.77 -5.51 -5.38
CA LYS A 180 14.49 -6.58 -6.09
C LYS A 180 14.49 -6.42 -7.61
N ARG A 181 13.44 -5.85 -8.22
CA ARG A 181 13.38 -5.56 -9.66
C ARG A 181 14.27 -4.39 -10.07
N ARG A 182 14.44 -3.40 -9.17
CA ARG A 182 15.21 -2.17 -9.43
C ARG A 182 16.66 -2.21 -8.95
N GLU A 183 17.14 -3.36 -8.46
CA GLU A 183 18.54 -3.49 -8.09
C GLU A 183 19.48 -3.28 -9.30
N PRO A 184 20.63 -2.61 -9.10
CA PRO A 184 21.16 -2.08 -7.83
C PRO A 184 20.68 -0.66 -7.46
N ASP A 185 19.99 0.02 -8.37
CA ASP A 185 19.74 1.48 -8.29
C ASP A 185 18.32 1.79 -7.81
N TRP A 186 18.13 1.73 -6.49
CA TRP A 186 16.85 2.03 -5.87
C TRP A 186 16.54 3.53 -5.86
N PRO A 187 15.33 3.94 -6.29
CA PRO A 187 14.86 5.29 -6.05
C PRO A 187 14.83 5.59 -4.54
N ARG A 188 15.32 6.77 -4.13
CA ARG A 188 15.38 7.18 -2.72
C ARG A 188 14.06 7.02 -1.95
N GLY A 189 12.92 7.28 -2.62
CA GLY A 189 11.60 7.11 -2.03
C GLY A 189 11.22 5.66 -1.74
N LEU A 190 11.66 4.72 -2.60
CA LEU A 190 11.41 3.29 -2.44
C LEU A 190 12.26 2.71 -1.30
N GLU A 191 13.54 3.08 -1.24
CA GLU A 191 14.45 2.67 -0.16
C GLU A 191 13.94 3.19 1.20
N ALA A 192 13.56 4.47 1.27
CA ALA A 192 13.01 5.05 2.49
C ALA A 192 11.73 4.35 2.96
N GLU A 193 10.88 3.93 2.03
CA GLU A 193 9.64 3.21 2.34
C GLU A 193 9.92 1.77 2.83
N PHE A 194 10.85 1.07 2.19
CA PHE A 194 11.31 -0.25 2.63
C PHE A 194 11.83 -0.20 4.08
N LEU A 195 12.71 0.75 4.39
CA LEU A 195 13.30 0.90 5.71
C LEU A 195 12.26 1.31 6.76
N ARG A 196 11.31 2.19 6.41
CA ARG A 196 10.16 2.51 7.27
C ARG A 196 9.40 1.25 7.68
N LEU A 197 9.08 0.40 6.70
CA LEU A 197 8.33 -0.83 6.92
C LEU A 197 9.14 -1.83 7.76
N CYS A 198 10.44 -1.98 7.51
CA CYS A 198 11.33 -2.84 8.31
C CYS A 198 11.39 -2.42 9.79
N ARG A 199 11.35 -1.11 10.06
CA ARG A 199 11.35 -0.57 11.42
C ARG A 199 9.99 -0.68 12.13
N GLY A 200 8.94 -1.11 11.41
CA GLY A 200 7.57 -1.14 11.93
C GLY A 200 6.99 0.26 12.17
N GLU A 201 7.50 1.28 11.45
CA GLU A 201 6.98 2.65 11.54
C GLU A 201 5.62 2.72 10.84
N VAL A 202 4.55 2.38 11.56
CA VAL A 202 3.19 2.41 11.02
C VAL A 202 2.78 3.84 10.65
N ARG A 203 2.54 4.07 9.36
CA ARG A 203 1.89 5.29 8.85
C ARG A 203 0.41 5.06 8.54
N SER A 204 0.00 3.80 8.55
CA SER A 204 -1.36 3.33 8.44
C SER A 204 -2.26 4.05 9.46
N GLU A 205 -3.35 4.62 8.94
CA GLU A 205 -4.47 5.10 9.75
C GLU A 205 -5.31 3.91 10.26
N PHE A 206 -4.95 2.69 9.88
CA PHE A 206 -5.58 1.43 10.25
C PHE A 206 -5.07 0.96 11.61
N VAL A 207 -5.44 1.70 12.65
CA VAL A 207 -5.33 1.22 14.02
C VAL A 207 -6.59 0.43 14.31
N ALA A 208 -6.49 -0.90 14.39
CA ALA A 208 -7.53 -1.67 15.06
C ALA A 208 -7.75 -1.05 16.44
N GLY A 209 -8.96 -0.56 16.69
CA GLY A 209 -9.35 0.03 17.96
C GLY A 209 -9.13 -0.97 19.10
N ASN A 210 -7.93 -0.99 19.66
CA ASN A 210 -7.62 -1.65 20.90
C ASN A 210 -6.76 -0.72 21.76
N LYS A 211 -7.32 0.47 22.02
CA LYS A 211 -6.99 1.22 23.22
C LYS A 211 -8.27 1.32 24.04
N MET A 212 -8.52 0.27 24.82
CA MET A 212 -9.29 0.41 26.04
C MET A 212 -8.69 1.64 26.77
N LYS A 213 -9.44 2.75 26.80
CA LYS A 213 -8.95 4.00 27.39
C LYS A 213 -8.44 3.68 28.80
N PRO A 214 -7.23 4.10 29.21
CA PRO A 214 -6.69 3.82 30.55
C PRO A 214 -7.58 4.38 31.68
N ARG A 215 -8.58 5.20 31.36
CA ARG A 215 -9.62 5.68 32.29
C ARG A 215 -10.68 4.63 32.67
N PHE A 216 -10.91 3.58 31.88
CA PHE A 216 -11.88 2.53 32.26
C PHE A 216 -11.29 1.49 33.24
N ARG A 217 -9.96 1.30 33.23
CA ARG A 217 -9.28 0.42 34.19
C ARG A 217 -9.25 0.98 35.61
N SER A 218 -9.29 2.30 35.80
CA SER A 218 -9.35 2.89 37.15
C SER A 218 -10.78 2.93 37.72
N TRP A 219 -11.80 2.92 36.88
CA TRP A 219 -13.21 2.90 37.32
C TRP A 219 -13.64 1.50 37.77
N LEU A 220 -13.25 0.44 37.06
CA LEU A 220 -13.57 -0.94 37.46
C LEU A 220 -12.88 -1.35 38.78
N ARG A 221 -11.67 -0.85 39.05
CA ARG A 221 -11.02 -1.03 40.37
C ARG A 221 -11.69 -0.28 41.51
N LYS A 222 -12.54 0.71 41.24
CA LYS A 222 -13.34 1.40 42.26
C LYS A 222 -14.67 0.73 42.55
N ILE A 223 -15.15 -0.16 41.67
CA ILE A 223 -16.47 -0.80 41.79
C ILE A 223 -16.36 -2.25 42.30
N TRP A 224 -15.20 -2.90 42.15
CA TRP A 224 -15.00 -4.26 42.65
C TRP A 224 -13.57 -4.45 43.20
N PRO A 225 -13.34 -4.29 44.52
CA PRO A 225 -12.08 -4.65 45.15
C PRO A 225 -12.15 -6.11 45.59
N PHE A 226 -11.74 -7.02 44.70
CA PHE A 226 -11.36 -8.38 45.07
C PHE A 226 -10.07 -8.72 44.34
#